data_AF-A0A3B8Y6N4-F1
#
_entry.id   AF-A0A3B8Y6N4-F1
#
_cell.length_a   1.000
_cell.length_b   1.000
_cell.length_c   1.000
_cell.angle_alpha   90.00
_cell.angle_beta   90.00
_cell.angle_gamma   90.00
#
_symmetry.space_group_name_H-M   'P 1'
#
loop_
_entity.id
_entity.type
_entity.pdbx_description
1 polymer ?
#
loop_
_entity_poly.entity_id
_entity_poly.type
_entity_poly.pdbx_seq_one_letter_code
_entity_poly.pdbx_strand_id
1 'polypeptide(L)'
;MYDSIILNIFRNHYTKGLNNFEFNRSEIKEVANELKVNLPKNLGDLLYSYRFRRPLPIEIRETAPSGYEWTIELSGKAIYRFCLSKINRIIPRPDLMKIKIPDSTPEIIKKYTSGDEQALLTKVRYNRLIDIFLGLTTYSLQNHLRTT
;
A
#
# COMPACT_ATOMS: atom_id res chain seq x y z
N MET A 1 -16.81 -6.46 7.81
CA MET A 1 -17.36 -5.15 7.44
C MET A 1 -16.63 -4.55 6.26
N TYR A 2 -15.37 -4.11 6.39
CA TYR A 2 -14.62 -3.55 5.24
C TYR A 2 -14.50 -4.58 4.10
N ASP A 3 -14.20 -5.85 4.43
CA ASP A 3 -14.08 -6.92 3.44
C ASP A 3 -15.38 -7.14 2.67
N SER A 4 -16.51 -7.14 3.38
CA SER A 4 -17.84 -7.34 2.80
C SER A 4 -18.19 -6.23 1.79
N ILE A 5 -17.87 -4.97 2.12
CA ILE A 5 -18.16 -3.83 1.24
C ILE A 5 -17.27 -3.88 0.00
N ILE A 6 -15.95 -4.05 0.16
CA ILE A 6 -15.02 -4.02 -0.97
C ILE A 6 -15.23 -5.23 -1.89
N LEU A 7 -15.56 -6.39 -1.32
CA LEU A 7 -15.87 -7.59 -2.08
C LEU A 7 -17.14 -7.41 -2.92
N ASN A 8 -18.17 -6.79 -2.36
CA ASN A 8 -19.42 -6.57 -3.10
C ASN A 8 -19.23 -5.54 -4.23
N ILE A 9 -18.50 -4.44 -3.97
CA ILE A 9 -18.10 -3.49 -5.03
C ILE A 9 -17.35 -4.23 -6.14
N PHE A 10 -16.39 -5.08 -5.78
CA PHE A 10 -15.63 -5.85 -6.76
C PHE A 10 -16.55 -6.77 -7.59
N ARG A 11 -17.47 -7.49 -6.94
CA ARG A 11 -18.41 -8.39 -7.63
C ARG A 11 -19.37 -7.66 -8.57
N ASN A 12 -19.77 -6.43 -8.23
CA ASN A 12 -20.69 -5.64 -9.05
C ASN A 12 -20.07 -5.22 -10.39
N HIS A 13 -18.75 -5.03 -10.45
CA HIS A 13 -18.05 -4.51 -11.63
C HIS A 13 -17.18 -5.55 -12.34
N TYR A 14 -16.68 -6.54 -11.61
CA TYR A 14 -15.74 -7.50 -12.15
C TYR A 14 -16.42 -8.46 -13.14
N THR A 15 -15.81 -8.59 -14.31
CA THR A 15 -16.09 -9.65 -15.27
C THR A 15 -14.81 -10.39 -15.62
N LYS A 16 -14.93 -11.67 -15.97
CA LYS A 16 -13.75 -12.51 -16.25
C LYS A 16 -12.98 -11.96 -17.45
N GLY A 17 -11.67 -11.76 -17.29
CA GLY A 17 -10.78 -11.22 -18.32
C GLY A 17 -10.59 -9.69 -18.28
N LEU A 18 -11.26 -9.02 -17.34
CA LEU A 18 -11.16 -7.57 -17.17
C LEU A 18 -9.89 -7.22 -16.37
N ASN A 19 -9.11 -6.26 -16.88
CA ASN A 19 -7.82 -5.88 -16.29
C ASN A 19 -7.92 -4.66 -15.36
N ASN A 20 -8.92 -3.82 -15.53
CA ASN A 20 -9.18 -2.70 -14.63
C ASN A 20 -10.62 -2.21 -14.76
N PHE A 21 -11.21 -1.75 -13.66
CA PHE A 21 -12.49 -1.06 -13.65
C PHE A 21 -12.48 0.08 -12.64
N GLU A 22 -13.33 1.07 -12.86
CA GLU A 22 -13.49 2.23 -11.99
C GLU A 22 -14.79 2.15 -11.20
N PHE A 23 -14.76 2.70 -10.00
CA PHE A 23 -15.93 2.86 -9.15
C PHE A 23 -15.87 4.19 -8.39
N ASN A 24 -17.03 4.76 -8.09
CA ASN A 24 -17.14 5.98 -7.31
C ASN A 24 -17.08 5.67 -5.82
N ARG A 25 -16.50 6.59 -5.04
CA ARG A 25 -16.56 6.54 -3.57
C ARG A 25 -17.98 6.46 -3.02
N SER A 26 -18.99 7.01 -3.71
CA SER A 26 -20.39 6.96 -3.31
C SER A 26 -20.91 5.52 -3.21
N GLU A 27 -20.43 4.62 -4.08
CA GLU A 27 -20.85 3.22 -4.12
C GLU A 27 -20.54 2.47 -2.82
N ILE A 28 -19.52 2.91 -2.08
CA ILE A 28 -19.22 2.37 -0.73
C ILE A 28 -20.40 2.56 0.21
N LYS A 29 -21.09 3.71 0.11
CA LYS A 29 -22.29 3.99 0.93
C LYS A 29 -23.49 3.17 0.46
N GLU A 30 -23.67 3.06 -0.84
CA GLU A 30 -24.77 2.31 -1.46
C GLU A 30 -24.68 0.83 -1.07
N VAL A 31 -23.52 0.22 -1.23
CA VAL A 31 -23.24 -1.17 -0.84
C VAL A 31 -23.37 -1.38 0.66
N ALA A 32 -22.90 -0.45 1.50
CA ALA A 32 -23.04 -0.57 2.95
C ALA A 32 -24.52 -0.59 3.38
N ASN A 33 -25.34 0.25 2.76
CA ASN A 33 -26.79 0.29 2.99
C ASN A 33 -27.47 -1.00 2.52
N GLU A 34 -27.12 -1.50 1.34
CA GLU A 34 -27.65 -2.75 0.78
C GLU A 34 -27.35 -3.94 1.70
N LEU A 35 -26.10 -4.04 2.17
CA LEU A 35 -25.66 -5.10 3.08
C LEU A 35 -26.18 -4.92 4.53
N LYS A 36 -26.87 -3.81 4.83
CA LYS A 36 -27.32 -3.42 6.18
C LYS A 36 -26.18 -3.44 7.21
N VAL A 37 -24.97 -3.08 6.79
CA VAL A 37 -23.80 -3.00 7.66
C VAL A 37 -23.61 -1.56 8.10
N ASN A 38 -23.21 -1.34 9.35
CA ASN A 38 -22.90 0.00 9.84
C ASN A 38 -21.92 0.70 8.89
N LEU A 39 -22.17 1.96 8.54
CA LEU A 39 -21.27 2.70 7.67
C LEU A 39 -19.96 3.02 8.43
N PRO A 40 -18.77 2.83 7.82
CA PRO A 40 -17.53 3.27 8.44
C PRO A 40 -17.60 4.77 8.74
N LYS A 41 -17.21 5.18 9.96
CA LYS A 41 -17.09 6.61 10.31
C LYS A 41 -16.14 7.36 9.35
N ASN A 42 -15.16 6.66 8.77
CA ASN A 42 -14.25 7.20 7.77
C ASN A 42 -14.17 6.28 6.53
N LEU A 43 -14.91 6.62 5.46
CA LEU A 43 -14.86 5.88 4.19
C LEU A 43 -13.46 5.87 3.55
N GLY A 44 -12.65 6.89 3.83
CA GLY A 44 -11.28 6.96 3.33
C GLY A 44 -10.38 5.89 3.97
N ASP A 45 -10.66 5.52 5.22
CA ASP A 45 -9.89 4.50 5.95
C ASP A 45 -10.04 3.11 5.32
N LEU A 46 -11.24 2.78 4.81
CA LEU A 46 -11.47 1.52 4.10
C LEU A 46 -10.51 1.38 2.91
N LEU A 47 -10.50 2.36 2.01
CA LEU A 47 -9.65 2.32 0.81
C LEU A 47 -8.16 2.45 1.16
N TYR A 48 -7.83 3.32 2.11
CA TYR A 48 -6.46 3.47 2.60
C TYR A 48 -5.92 2.15 3.17
N SER A 49 -6.75 1.40 3.90
CA SER A 49 -6.36 0.12 4.48
C SER A 49 -5.97 -0.90 3.42
N TYR A 50 -6.74 -1.07 2.35
CA TYR A 50 -6.41 -2.02 1.28
C TYR A 50 -5.30 -1.55 0.34
N ARG A 51 -5.07 -0.24 0.22
CA ARG A 51 -3.97 0.29 -0.59
C ARG A 51 -2.60 0.09 0.06
N PHE A 52 -2.52 0.13 1.39
CA PHE A 52 -1.22 0.24 2.06
C PHE A 52 -1.02 -0.67 3.29
N ARG A 53 -2.09 -1.19 3.91
CA ARG A 53 -1.98 -1.86 5.22
C ARG A 53 -2.43 -3.31 5.23
N ARG A 54 -3.40 -3.68 4.40
CA ARG A 54 -4.05 -4.99 4.41
C ARG A 54 -4.16 -5.54 2.99
N PRO A 55 -3.97 -6.85 2.80
CA PRO A 55 -4.28 -7.47 1.53
C PRO A 55 -5.79 -7.40 1.24
N LEU A 56 -6.15 -7.40 -0.03
CA LEU A 56 -7.55 -7.57 -0.45
C LEU A 56 -8.11 -8.93 0.02
N PRO A 57 -9.45 -9.05 0.20
CA PRO A 57 -10.11 -10.33 0.47
C PRO A 57 -9.64 -11.45 -0.48
N ILE A 58 -9.61 -12.68 0.03
CA ILE A 58 -9.06 -13.82 -0.73
C ILE A 58 -9.84 -14.07 -2.02
N GLU A 59 -11.15 -13.87 -1.98
CA GLU A 59 -12.07 -14.02 -3.10
C GLU A 59 -11.74 -13.05 -4.24
N ILE A 60 -11.21 -11.86 -3.94
CA ILE A 60 -10.73 -10.93 -4.96
C ILE A 60 -9.37 -11.39 -5.48
N ARG A 61 -8.44 -11.74 -4.59
CA ARG A 61 -7.08 -12.13 -4.95
C ARG A 61 -7.03 -13.37 -5.84
N GLU A 62 -7.91 -14.34 -5.63
CA GLU A 62 -8.00 -15.57 -6.42
C GLU A 62 -8.50 -15.34 -7.85
N THR A 63 -9.11 -14.18 -8.15
CA THR A 63 -9.49 -13.83 -9.52
C THR A 63 -8.32 -13.32 -10.37
N ALA A 64 -7.18 -12.98 -9.73
CA ALA A 64 -6.00 -12.52 -10.44
C ALA A 64 -5.26 -13.69 -11.11
N PRO A 65 -4.83 -13.57 -12.38
CA PRO A 65 -3.98 -14.57 -13.02
C PRO A 65 -2.60 -14.64 -12.37
N SER A 66 -1.89 -15.76 -12.61
CA SER A 66 -0.55 -15.99 -12.06
C SER A 66 0.42 -14.84 -12.42
N GLY A 67 1.14 -14.34 -11.41
CA GLY A 67 2.09 -13.23 -11.56
C GLY A 67 1.46 -11.83 -11.47
N TYR A 68 0.16 -11.73 -11.25
CA TYR A 68 -0.57 -10.47 -11.10
C TYR A 68 -1.27 -10.37 -9.74
N GLU A 69 -1.52 -9.13 -9.30
CA GLU A 69 -2.32 -8.83 -8.12
C GLU A 69 -3.23 -7.62 -8.38
N TRP A 70 -4.38 -7.63 -7.72
CA TRP A 70 -5.29 -6.49 -7.73
C TRP A 70 -4.78 -5.39 -6.80
N THR A 71 -4.71 -4.17 -7.32
CA THR A 71 -4.42 -2.95 -6.57
C THR A 71 -5.56 -1.96 -6.70
N ILE A 72 -5.66 -1.04 -5.75
CA ILE A 72 -6.62 0.08 -5.82
C ILE A 72 -5.83 1.37 -6.04
N GLU A 73 -6.11 2.04 -7.13
CA GLU A 73 -5.47 3.29 -7.54
C GLU A 73 -6.46 4.46 -7.47
N LEU A 74 -5.91 5.68 -7.36
CA LEU A 74 -6.71 6.89 -7.50
C LEU A 74 -6.87 7.19 -8.98
N SER A 75 -8.10 7.37 -9.44
CA SER A 75 -8.42 7.70 -10.84
C SER A 75 -9.24 8.98 -10.96
N GLY A 76 -8.90 9.99 -10.14
CA GLY A 76 -9.59 11.27 -10.11
C GLY A 76 -10.29 11.57 -8.78
N LYS A 77 -11.10 12.62 -8.77
CA LYS A 77 -11.74 13.11 -7.54
C LYS A 77 -12.85 12.15 -7.10
N ALA A 78 -12.60 11.43 -6.02
CA ALA A 78 -13.50 10.41 -5.47
C ALA A 78 -13.78 9.23 -6.42
N ILE A 79 -12.90 9.01 -7.41
CA ILE A 79 -12.94 7.86 -8.30
C ILE A 79 -11.74 6.99 -7.98
N TYR A 80 -12.00 5.69 -7.84
CA TYR A 80 -11.00 4.68 -7.56
C TYR A 80 -11.02 3.64 -8.66
N ARG A 81 -9.87 3.04 -8.93
CA ARG A 81 -9.71 2.03 -9.97
C ARG A 81 -9.15 0.76 -9.36
N PHE A 82 -9.85 -0.34 -9.52
CA PHE A 82 -9.22 -1.65 -9.40
C PHE A 82 -8.37 -1.89 -10.63
N CYS A 83 -7.09 -2.18 -10.43
CA CYS A 83 -6.14 -2.43 -11.50
C CYS A 83 -5.45 -3.76 -11.26
N LEU A 84 -5.40 -4.59 -12.28
CA LEU A 84 -4.61 -5.80 -12.30
C LEU A 84 -3.18 -5.42 -12.67
N SER A 85 -2.29 -5.46 -11.68
CA SER A 85 -0.90 -5.07 -11.83
C SER A 85 0.02 -6.27 -11.71
N LYS A 86 1.15 -6.25 -12.42
CA LYS A 86 2.16 -7.29 -12.25
C LYS A 86 2.74 -7.19 -10.84
N ILE A 87 2.87 -8.31 -10.15
CA ILE A 87 3.46 -8.34 -8.80
C ILE A 87 4.88 -7.78 -8.91
N ASN A 88 5.09 -6.59 -8.35
CA ASN A 88 6.38 -5.91 -8.37
C ASN A 88 6.97 -5.91 -6.97
N ARG A 89 7.40 -7.09 -6.52
CA ARG A 89 8.11 -7.22 -5.24
C ARG A 89 9.59 -6.99 -5.48
N ILE A 90 10.13 -6.00 -4.76
CA ILE A 90 11.58 -5.84 -4.63
C ILE A 90 12.07 -6.96 -3.71
N ILE A 91 12.53 -8.05 -4.32
CA ILE A 91 13.09 -9.20 -3.60
C ILE A 91 14.61 -9.12 -3.74
N PRO A 92 15.38 -9.11 -2.63
CA PRO A 92 16.83 -9.22 -2.69
C PRO A 92 17.23 -10.48 -3.45
N ARG A 93 18.21 -10.35 -4.35
CA ARG A 93 18.77 -11.48 -5.08
C ARG A 93 19.37 -12.50 -4.08
N PRO A 94 18.92 -13.77 -4.06
CA PRO A 94 19.36 -14.76 -3.08
C PRO A 94 20.83 -15.18 -3.30
N ASP A 95 21.34 -15.00 -4.52
CA ASP A 95 22.71 -15.23 -4.95
C ASP A 95 23.69 -14.13 -4.50
N LEU A 96 23.20 -12.98 -4.05
CA LEU A 96 24.07 -11.91 -3.54
C LEU A 96 24.40 -12.13 -2.06
N MET A 97 25.67 -11.90 -1.72
CA MET A 97 26.12 -11.93 -0.33
C MET A 97 25.47 -10.78 0.46
N LYS A 98 24.94 -11.11 1.65
CA LYS A 98 24.42 -10.11 2.58
C LYS A 98 25.59 -9.44 3.30
N ILE A 99 25.72 -8.13 3.12
CA ILE A 99 26.70 -7.31 3.84
C ILE A 99 26.02 -6.80 5.12
N LYS A 100 26.61 -7.11 6.28
CA LYS A 100 26.15 -6.55 7.56
C LYS A 100 26.65 -5.11 7.68
N ILE A 101 25.77 -4.22 8.12
CA ILE A 101 26.09 -2.81 8.36
C ILE A 101 25.87 -2.54 9.85
N PRO A 102 26.83 -1.90 10.56
CA PRO A 102 26.65 -1.50 11.95
C PRO A 102 25.42 -0.59 12.10
N ASP A 103 24.56 -0.88 13.09
CA ASP A 103 23.37 -0.08 13.34
C ASP A 103 23.67 1.11 14.28
N SER A 104 23.95 2.25 13.69
CA SER A 104 24.23 3.54 14.34
C SER A 104 22.98 4.30 14.79
N THR A 105 21.78 3.71 14.68
CA THR A 105 20.55 4.35 15.18
C THR A 105 20.63 4.52 16.71
N PRO A 106 20.46 5.73 17.27
CA PRO A 106 20.51 5.93 18.72
C PRO A 106 19.43 5.11 19.46
N GLU A 107 19.74 4.58 20.65
CA GLU A 107 18.79 3.76 21.42
C GLU A 107 17.50 4.50 21.77
N ILE A 108 17.61 5.79 22.09
CA ILE A 108 16.44 6.63 22.35
C ILE A 108 15.51 6.67 21.14
N ILE A 109 16.05 6.74 19.92
CA ILE A 109 15.26 6.72 18.69
C ILE A 109 14.63 5.34 18.50
N LYS A 110 15.40 4.25 18.68
CA LYS A 110 14.88 2.87 18.58
C LYS A 110 13.67 2.65 19.49
N LYS A 111 13.68 3.20 20.70
CA LYS A 111 12.58 3.09 21.67
C LYS A 111 11.24 3.68 21.17
N TYR A 112 11.30 4.75 20.37
CA TYR A 112 10.11 5.44 19.84
C TYR A 112 9.82 5.12 18.38
N THR A 113 10.57 4.20 17.77
CA THR A 113 10.42 3.81 16.38
C THR A 113 9.24 2.85 16.24
N SER A 114 8.19 3.26 15.53
CA SER A 114 7.08 2.40 15.07
C SER A 114 7.54 1.49 13.92
N GLY A 115 6.81 0.42 13.59
CA GLY A 115 7.12 -0.41 12.41
C GLY A 115 6.75 0.23 11.07
N ASP A 116 6.81 1.56 10.96
CA ASP A 116 6.30 2.33 9.82
C ASP A 116 7.40 2.82 8.86
N GLU A 117 6.98 3.55 7.83
CA GLU A 117 7.88 4.10 6.81
C GLU A 117 8.88 5.11 7.41
N GLN A 118 8.46 5.93 8.37
CA GLN A 118 9.33 6.97 8.95
C GLN A 118 10.44 6.34 9.78
N ALA A 119 10.13 5.28 10.51
CA ALA A 119 11.09 4.45 11.19
C ALA A 119 12.13 3.81 10.25
N LEU A 120 11.67 3.28 9.12
CA LEU A 120 12.57 2.72 8.11
C LEU A 120 13.50 3.80 7.53
N LEU A 121 12.95 4.94 7.13
CA LEU A 121 13.73 6.08 6.62
C LEU A 121 14.74 6.59 7.67
N THR A 122 14.36 6.57 8.95
CA THR A 122 15.23 6.96 10.05
C THR A 122 16.43 6.01 10.16
N LYS A 123 16.20 4.69 10.12
CA LYS A 123 17.27 3.69 10.08
C LYS A 123 18.17 3.86 8.87
N VAL A 124 17.61 4.10 7.68
CA VAL A 124 18.39 4.32 6.45
C VAL A 124 19.34 5.52 6.60
N ARG A 125 18.87 6.62 7.20
CA ARG A 125 19.67 7.83 7.41
C ARG A 125 20.75 7.68 8.48
N TYR A 126 20.40 7.19 9.67
CA TYR A 126 21.38 7.03 10.75
C TYR A 126 22.50 6.06 10.38
N ASN A 127 22.19 5.06 9.55
CA ASN A 127 23.16 4.10 9.04
C ASN A 127 23.86 4.54 7.75
N ARG A 128 23.59 5.77 7.27
CA ARG A 128 24.18 6.35 6.06
C ARG A 128 24.15 5.39 4.85
N LEU A 129 23.07 4.61 4.71
CA LEU A 129 23.01 3.56 3.70
C LEU A 129 23.11 4.11 2.28
N ILE A 130 22.53 5.29 2.05
CA ILE A 130 22.59 5.97 0.75
C ILE A 130 24.02 6.44 0.49
N ASP A 131 24.69 7.03 1.48
CA ASP A 131 26.07 7.49 1.34
C ASP A 131 27.04 6.35 1.07
N ILE A 132 26.89 5.24 1.80
CA ILE A 132 27.70 4.02 1.61
C ILE A 132 27.48 3.45 0.21
N PHE A 133 26.22 3.42 -0.25
CA PHE A 133 25.88 2.89 -1.55
C PHE A 133 26.38 3.78 -2.71
N LEU A 134 26.25 5.10 -2.59
CA LEU A 134 26.62 6.06 -3.64
C LEU A 134 28.08 6.51 -3.59
N GLY A 135 28.78 6.32 -2.47
CA GLY A 135 30.14 6.83 -2.26
C GLY A 135 30.22 8.36 -2.11
N LEU A 136 29.10 9.02 -1.80
CA LEU A 136 28.99 10.48 -1.66
C LEU A 136 28.29 10.85 -0.36
N THR A 137 28.63 11.99 0.21
CA THR A 137 27.90 12.52 1.37
C THR A 137 26.51 12.99 0.94
N THR A 138 25.45 12.42 1.52
CA THR A 138 24.07 12.78 1.19
C THR A 138 23.37 13.48 2.34
N TYR A 139 22.43 14.37 2.02
CA TYR A 139 21.65 15.12 3.02
C TYR A 139 20.16 14.97 2.73
N SER A 140 19.38 14.77 3.78
CA SER A 140 17.92 14.68 3.69
C SER A 140 17.33 16.08 3.55
N LEU A 141 16.64 16.36 2.45
CA LEU A 141 15.98 17.64 2.22
C LEU A 141 14.57 17.69 2.85
N GLN A 142 13.67 16.79 2.42
CA GLN A 142 12.28 16.75 2.87
C GLN A 142 11.69 15.35 2.68
N ASN A 143 10.88 14.88 3.63
CA ASN A 143 10.29 13.52 3.57
C ASN A 143 8.95 13.47 2.83
N HIS A 144 8.22 14.59 2.76
CA HIS A 144 6.92 14.71 2.09
C HIS A 144 6.91 15.97 1.27
N LEU A 145 7.12 15.87 -0.04
CA LEU A 145 6.93 17.00 -0.94
C LEU A 145 5.42 17.23 -1.08
N ARG A 146 4.91 18.30 -0.47
CA ARG A 146 3.52 18.74 -0.66
C ARG A 146 3.51 19.77 -1.77
N THR A 147 2.97 19.38 -2.92
CA THR A 147 2.60 20.33 -3.98
C THR A 147 1.21 20.87 -3.65
N THR A 148 1.08 22.20 -3.60
CA THR A 148 -0.21 22.92 -3.53
C THR A 148 -0.95 22.83 -4.84
#